data_AF-A0A926UW82-F1
#
_entry.id   AF-A0A926UW82-F1
#
_cell.length_a   1.000
_cell.length_b   1.000
_cell.length_c   1.000
_cell.angle_alpha   90.00
_cell.angle_beta   90.00
_cell.angle_gamma   90.00
#
_symmetry.space_group_name_H-M   'P 1'
#
loop_
_entity.id
_entity.type
_entity.pdbx_description
1 polymer ?
#
loop_
_entity_poly.entity_id
_entity_poly.type
_entity_poly.pdbx_seq_one_letter_code
_entity_poly.pdbx_strand_id
1 'polypeptide(L)'
;MGRTKSALSVADLTQAISLLLREEIGSVRVTGEISGLTIAASGHRYFTLKDASAQIGCVMWASRPATLRLRSGMQVIVQGKIAVYAPQGKYQIDCDRITAAGEGDLYLAFAALKEELAAKGYFDEARKRAIPALPLKIGVVTSRTGAVIQDIISTLERRSPHCQIYLCPATVQGEAAPEAIASAIATLQNTDADVLIVGRGGGSIEDLWAFNSPLVADAIYRSQIPIISAVGHETDFTIADFVADLRAATPTAAAEIVSRYERETLLHQVNVWESQLTKAVQANILAYHQRINALIRSSTFQNLSDRLRSYAQQIDNCESQMHKSLLRHLRRANAKLDSTNAHLRSLHPLSPLQRGFALLKSGDRILSADESLTNFSQINIIRKSEIATATIDHVTPN
;
A
#
# COMPACT_ATOMS: atom_id res chain seq x y z
N MET A 1 80.85 -0.62 43.96
CA MET A 1 82.11 -1.22 43.44
C MET A 1 82.13 -1.09 41.93
N GLY A 2 82.77 -0.04 41.40
CA GLY A 2 82.96 0.11 39.96
C GLY A 2 84.07 -0.81 39.50
N ARG A 3 83.74 -1.89 38.77
CA ARG A 3 84.72 -2.64 37.99
C ARG A 3 85.24 -1.69 36.90
N THR A 4 86.45 -1.16 37.06
CA THR A 4 87.15 -0.48 35.97
C THR A 4 87.40 -1.53 34.89
N LYS A 5 86.56 -1.54 33.85
CA LYS A 5 86.75 -2.41 32.69
C LYS A 5 88.06 -2.01 31.99
N SER A 6 88.77 -2.98 31.42
CA SER A 6 89.88 -2.74 30.51
C SER A 6 89.50 -1.74 29.42
N ALA A 7 90.46 -0.96 28.93
CA ALA A 7 90.23 0.04 27.88
C ALA A 7 89.51 -0.59 26.67
N LEU A 8 88.24 -0.24 26.50
CA LEU A 8 87.41 -0.65 25.36
C LEU A 8 87.61 0.37 24.24
N SER A 9 87.58 -0.08 22.99
CA SER A 9 87.53 0.87 21.88
C SER A 9 86.19 1.61 21.89
N VAL A 10 86.14 2.80 21.29
CA VAL A 10 84.89 3.58 21.16
C VAL A 10 83.82 2.77 20.42
N ALA A 11 84.22 1.93 19.47
CA ALA A 11 83.33 1.03 18.74
C ALA A 11 82.77 -0.07 19.66
N ASP A 12 83.61 -0.73 20.45
CA ASP A 12 83.18 -1.80 21.36
C ASP A 12 82.23 -1.27 22.45
N LEU A 13 82.50 -0.05 22.95
CA LEU A 13 81.63 0.60 23.93
C LEU A 13 80.25 0.93 23.34
N THR A 14 80.22 1.47 22.12
CA THR A 14 78.96 1.82 21.44
C THR A 14 78.15 0.56 21.11
N GLN A 15 78.83 -0.53 20.71
CA GLN A 15 78.18 -1.81 20.45
C GLN A 15 77.62 -2.43 21.74
N ALA A 16 78.34 -2.36 22.86
CA ALA A 16 77.85 -2.83 24.15
C ALA A 16 76.61 -2.04 24.62
N ILE A 17 76.58 -0.71 24.43
CA ILE A 17 75.42 0.13 24.75
C ILE A 17 74.22 -0.24 23.86
N SER A 18 74.47 -0.44 22.56
CA SER A 18 73.42 -0.86 21.61
C SER A 18 72.81 -2.22 21.98
N LEU A 19 73.65 -3.17 22.41
CA LEU A 19 73.20 -4.50 22.84
C LEU A 19 72.35 -4.41 24.12
N LEU A 20 72.82 -3.68 25.13
CA LEU A 20 72.09 -3.47 26.38
C LEU A 20 70.73 -2.79 26.16
N LEU A 21 70.68 -1.74 25.35
CA LEU A 21 69.42 -1.05 25.04
C LEU A 21 68.45 -1.98 24.30
N ARG A 22 68.97 -2.85 23.42
CA ARG A 22 68.14 -3.82 22.69
C ARG A 22 67.61 -4.93 23.61
N GLU A 23 68.41 -5.42 24.55
CA GLU A 23 68.03 -6.51 25.46
C GLU A 23 67.12 -6.04 26.60
N GLU A 24 67.42 -4.89 27.22
CA GLU A 24 66.71 -4.41 28.41
C GLU A 24 65.46 -3.56 28.08
N ILE A 25 65.50 -2.76 27.01
CA ILE A 25 64.40 -1.84 26.66
C ILE A 25 63.55 -2.39 25.50
N GLY A 26 64.19 -2.98 24.49
CA GLY A 26 63.48 -3.65 23.39
C GLY A 26 62.55 -2.73 22.58
N SER A 27 61.29 -3.15 22.44
CA SER A 27 60.26 -2.39 21.72
C SER A 27 59.55 -1.40 22.65
N VAL A 28 59.49 -0.14 22.23
CA VAL A 28 58.94 0.98 23.00
C VAL A 28 57.72 1.59 22.33
N ARG A 29 56.85 2.20 23.14
CA ARG A 29 55.74 3.04 22.71
C ARG A 29 55.89 4.41 23.37
N VAL A 30 56.08 5.45 22.57
CA VAL A 30 56.44 6.80 23.05
C VAL A 30 55.50 7.84 22.45
N THR A 31 55.01 8.74 23.28
CA THR A 31 54.16 9.86 22.87
C THR A 31 54.98 11.14 22.79
N GLY A 32 54.80 11.94 21.74
CA GLY A 32 55.49 13.22 21.61
C GLY A 32 55.03 14.03 20.40
N GLU A 33 55.46 15.28 20.34
CA GLU A 33 55.20 16.16 19.19
C GLU A 33 56.29 15.95 18.13
N ILE A 34 55.88 15.82 16.86
CA ILE A 34 56.81 15.72 15.73
C ILE A 34 57.47 17.08 15.50
N SER A 35 58.81 17.11 15.51
CA SER A 35 59.64 18.25 15.11
C SER A 35 60.63 17.84 14.02
N GLY A 36 60.89 18.75 13.07
CA GLY A 36 61.95 18.55 12.07
C GLY A 36 61.71 17.38 11.10
N LEU A 37 60.47 17.20 10.64
CA LEU A 37 60.11 16.15 9.68
C LEU A 37 60.83 16.35 8.33
N THR A 38 61.67 15.38 7.96
CA THR A 38 62.41 15.34 6.68
C THR A 38 62.08 14.05 5.95
N ILE A 39 61.69 14.15 4.67
CA ILE A 39 61.44 13.01 3.79
C ILE A 39 62.61 12.90 2.82
N ALA A 40 63.37 11.81 2.91
CA ALA A 40 64.49 11.56 2.01
C ALA A 40 63.98 11.12 0.62
N ALA A 41 64.80 11.30 -0.42
CA ALA A 41 64.50 10.87 -1.78
C ALA A 41 64.25 9.35 -1.91
N SER A 42 64.76 8.55 -0.97
CA SER A 42 64.50 7.11 -0.84
C SER A 42 63.15 6.76 -0.19
N GLY A 43 62.36 7.75 0.22
CA GLY A 43 61.08 7.58 0.89
C GLY A 43 61.16 7.35 2.41
N HIS A 44 62.37 7.32 2.99
CA HIS A 44 62.54 7.25 4.45
C HIS A 44 62.15 8.57 5.11
N ARG A 45 61.49 8.49 6.27
CA ARG A 45 61.05 9.67 7.03
C ARG A 45 61.88 9.77 8.30
N TYR A 46 62.53 10.90 8.49
CA TYR A 46 63.31 11.23 9.67
C TYR A 46 62.60 12.36 10.41
N PHE A 47 62.38 12.21 11.71
CA PHE A 47 61.79 13.25 12.54
C PHE A 47 62.27 13.11 13.98
N THR A 48 62.07 14.14 14.80
CA THR A 48 62.36 14.10 16.23
C THR A 48 61.04 14.14 16.99
N LEU A 49 60.85 13.26 17.97
CA LEU A 49 59.78 13.40 18.96
C LEU A 49 60.31 14.24 20.10
N LYS A 50 59.57 15.29 20.46
CA LYS A 50 59.85 16.11 21.64
C LYS A 50 58.70 16.05 22.64
N ASP A 51 59.04 16.10 23.91
CA ASP A 51 58.13 16.40 25.01
C ASP A 51 58.62 17.67 25.76
N ALA A 52 58.02 18.00 26.91
CA ALA A 52 58.39 19.19 27.68
C ALA A 52 59.81 19.17 28.27
N SER A 53 60.45 18.00 28.31
CA SER A 53 61.69 17.72 29.04
C SER A 53 62.79 17.04 28.22
N ALA A 54 62.43 16.34 27.14
CA ALA A 54 63.33 15.48 26.38
C ALA A 54 62.97 15.44 24.89
N GLN A 55 63.92 14.98 24.08
CA GLN A 55 63.71 14.74 22.66
C GLN A 55 64.45 13.47 22.20
N ILE A 56 63.89 12.77 21.21
CA ILE A 56 64.47 11.55 20.64
C ILE A 56 64.30 11.50 19.13
N GLY A 57 65.37 11.12 18.41
CA GLY A 57 65.34 10.93 16.97
C GLY A 57 64.53 9.69 16.59
N CYS A 58 63.79 9.78 15.49
CA CYS A 58 62.91 8.74 14.98
C CYS A 58 63.14 8.54 13.48
N VAL A 59 63.23 7.27 13.06
CA VAL A 59 63.41 6.87 11.67
C VAL A 59 62.29 5.92 11.28
N MET A 60 61.59 6.22 10.19
CA MET A 60 60.59 5.34 9.59
C MET A 60 61.04 4.94 8.18
N TRP A 61 61.30 3.65 7.99
CA TRP A 61 61.72 3.09 6.71
C TRP A 61 60.60 3.10 5.67
N ALA A 62 60.97 3.22 4.40
CA ALA A 62 60.01 3.36 3.28
C ALA A 62 59.19 2.08 3.04
N SER A 63 59.74 0.93 3.45
CA SER A 63 59.06 -0.37 3.41
C SER A 63 57.87 -0.46 4.37
N ARG A 64 57.70 0.50 5.29
CA ARG A 64 56.59 0.54 6.24
C ARG A 64 55.57 1.59 5.81
N PRO A 65 54.32 1.19 5.49
CA PRO A 65 53.29 2.15 5.13
C PRO A 65 52.96 3.03 6.34
N ALA A 66 52.99 4.35 6.17
CA ALA A 66 52.31 5.24 7.10
C ALA A 66 50.90 5.46 6.58
N THR A 67 49.92 4.97 7.33
CA THR A 67 48.50 5.26 7.09
C THR A 67 48.19 6.75 7.33
N LEU A 68 49.02 7.43 8.12
CA LEU A 68 48.86 8.81 8.55
C LEU A 68 49.83 9.76 7.83
N ARG A 69 49.32 10.90 7.34
CA ARG A 69 50.14 11.95 6.72
C ARG A 69 50.81 12.81 7.80
N LEU A 70 52.04 12.47 8.16
CA LEU A 70 52.83 13.15 9.19
C LEU A 70 53.05 14.64 8.86
N ARG A 71 52.93 15.49 9.88
CA ARG A 71 53.24 16.93 9.81
C ARG A 71 54.05 17.33 11.04
N SER A 72 54.94 18.31 10.88
CA SER A 72 55.61 18.94 12.03
C SER A 72 54.57 19.65 12.89
N GLY A 73 54.68 19.56 14.22
CA GLY A 73 53.70 20.07 15.18
C GLY A 73 52.63 19.07 15.61
N MET A 74 52.59 17.87 15.01
CA MET A 74 51.57 16.86 15.31
C MET A 74 51.95 16.06 16.56
N GLN A 75 51.01 15.91 17.50
CA GLN A 75 51.15 14.99 18.63
C GLN A 75 50.89 13.56 18.14
N VAL A 76 51.85 12.66 18.33
CA VAL A 76 51.77 11.28 17.85
C VAL A 76 52.23 10.28 18.89
N ILE A 77 51.77 9.04 18.74
CA ILE A 77 52.25 7.86 19.46
C ILE A 77 53.04 7.03 18.47
N VAL A 78 54.33 6.85 18.75
CA VAL A 78 55.24 6.03 17.94
C VAL A 78 55.50 4.71 18.65
N GLN A 79 55.41 3.62 17.90
CA GLN A 79 55.76 2.28 18.34
C GLN A 79 56.94 1.77 17.50
N GLY A 80 57.99 1.28 18.14
CA GLY A 80 59.20 0.87 17.44
C GLY A 80 60.27 0.29 18.35
N LYS A 81 61.45 0.03 17.81
CA LYS A 81 62.59 -0.50 18.57
C LYS A 81 63.62 0.58 18.83
N ILE A 82 64.19 0.60 20.02
CA ILE A 82 65.30 1.50 20.32
C ILE A 82 66.57 1.00 19.61
N ALA A 83 67.26 1.91 18.94
CA ALA A 83 68.46 1.62 18.17
C ALA A 83 69.50 2.71 18.40
N VAL A 84 70.78 2.36 18.29
CA VAL A 84 71.89 3.32 18.38
C VAL A 84 72.50 3.50 16.99
N TYR A 85 72.58 4.74 16.52
CA TYR A 85 73.30 5.10 15.31
C TYR A 85 74.81 5.14 15.61
N ALA A 86 75.48 4.01 15.36
CA ALA A 86 76.87 3.77 15.73
C ALA A 86 77.87 4.88 15.32
N PRO A 87 77.78 5.52 14.13
CA PRO A 87 78.72 6.56 13.72
C PRO A 87 78.71 7.83 14.60
N GLN A 88 77.61 8.13 15.29
CA GLN A 88 77.48 9.31 16.16
C GLN A 88 77.12 8.97 17.60
N GLY A 89 76.96 7.68 17.95
CA GLY A 89 76.55 7.23 19.28
C GLY A 89 75.17 7.73 19.74
N LYS A 90 74.32 8.20 18.82
CA LYS A 90 72.99 8.74 19.16
C LYS A 90 71.95 7.63 19.22
N TYR A 91 71.12 7.64 20.25
CA TYR A 91 69.95 6.77 20.34
C TYR A 91 68.79 7.32 19.52
N GLN A 92 68.07 6.42 18.85
CA GLN A 92 66.94 6.72 17.99
C GLN A 92 65.90 5.60 18.06
N ILE A 93 64.67 5.88 17.66
CA ILE A 93 63.61 4.89 17.53
C ILE A 93 63.46 4.49 16.07
N ASP A 94 63.66 3.22 15.77
CA ASP A 94 63.26 2.62 14.50
C ASP A 94 61.75 2.35 14.55
N CYS A 95 60.98 3.19 13.87
CA CYS A 95 59.53 3.29 14.00
C CYS A 95 58.84 2.20 13.17
N ASP A 96 58.15 1.28 13.84
CA ASP A 96 57.31 0.27 13.21
C ASP A 96 55.93 0.85 12.82
N ARG A 97 55.29 1.60 13.73
CA ARG A 97 53.95 2.17 13.55
C ARG A 97 53.84 3.55 14.20
N ILE A 98 53.10 4.46 13.56
CA ILE A 98 52.82 5.81 14.07
C ILE A 98 51.31 6.05 14.02
N THR A 99 50.73 6.52 15.12
CA THR A 99 49.31 6.92 15.23
C THR A 99 49.21 8.32 15.82
N ALA A 100 48.14 9.08 15.53
CA ALA A 100 47.94 10.38 16.16
C ALA A 100 47.65 10.20 17.67
N ALA A 101 48.21 11.06 18.52
CA ALA A 101 47.87 11.08 19.93
C ALA A 101 46.53 11.83 20.09
N GLY A 102 45.47 11.11 20.47
CA GLY A 102 44.09 11.60 20.55
C GLY A 102 43.06 10.65 19.93
N GLU A 103 43.43 9.92 18.87
CA GLU A 103 42.53 8.92 18.24
C GLU A 103 42.14 7.79 19.20
N GLY A 104 43.03 7.40 20.11
CA GLY A 104 42.75 6.38 21.12
C GLY A 104 41.70 6.81 22.16
N ASP A 105 41.76 8.06 22.61
CA ASP A 105 40.83 8.60 23.60
C ASP A 105 39.45 8.84 22.98
N LEU A 106 39.41 9.34 21.74
CA LEU A 106 38.18 9.45 20.96
C LEU A 106 37.56 8.07 20.70
N TYR A 107 38.36 7.06 20.37
CA TYR A 107 37.84 5.70 20.19
C TYR A 107 37.25 5.13 21.49
N LEU A 108 37.93 5.31 22.62
CA LEU A 108 37.42 4.89 23.93
C LEU A 108 36.12 5.62 24.30
N ALA A 109 36.06 6.93 24.09
CA ALA A 109 34.86 7.72 24.33
C ALA A 109 33.68 7.29 23.42
N PHE A 110 33.95 7.00 22.15
CA PHE A 110 32.96 6.48 21.22
C PHE A 110 32.44 5.10 21.66
N ALA A 111 33.34 4.19 22.04
CA ALA A 111 32.97 2.86 22.49
C ALA A 111 32.11 2.91 23.76
N ALA A 112 32.51 3.73 24.74
CA ALA A 112 31.74 3.93 25.98
C ALA A 112 30.35 4.52 25.71
N LEU A 113 30.26 5.56 24.88
CA LEU A 113 28.98 6.19 24.54
C LEU A 113 28.07 5.23 23.74
N LYS A 114 28.65 4.44 22.83
CA LYS A 114 27.92 3.43 22.08
C LYS A 114 27.31 2.39 23.01
N GLU A 115 28.07 1.88 23.98
CA GLU A 115 27.58 0.91 24.96
C GLU A 115 26.47 1.51 25.84
N GLU A 116 26.65 2.73 26.33
CA GLU A 116 25.65 3.44 27.13
C GLU A 116 24.32 3.64 26.38
N LEU A 117 24.37 4.12 25.14
CA LEU A 117 23.19 4.38 24.32
C LEU A 117 22.52 3.08 23.85
N ALA A 118 23.31 2.04 23.55
CA ALA A 118 22.78 0.71 23.25
C ALA A 118 21.98 0.17 24.44
N ALA A 119 22.51 0.29 25.66
CA ALA A 119 21.82 -0.15 26.88
C ALA A 119 20.51 0.63 27.14
N LYS A 120 20.41 1.87 26.65
CA LYS A 120 19.19 2.70 26.70
C LYS A 120 18.22 2.45 25.54
N GLY A 121 18.50 1.50 24.65
CA GLY A 121 17.64 1.17 23.49
C GLY A 121 17.66 2.24 22.39
N TYR A 122 18.70 3.09 22.31
CA TYR A 122 18.78 4.12 21.26
C TYR A 122 18.91 3.54 19.86
N PHE A 123 19.39 2.31 19.73
CA PHE A 123 19.66 1.63 18.46
C PHE A 123 18.61 0.57 18.09
N ASP A 124 17.52 0.47 18.85
CA ASP A 124 16.50 -0.56 18.65
C ASP A 124 15.82 -0.42 17.28
N GLU A 125 15.90 -1.47 16.45
CA GLU A 125 15.29 -1.48 15.12
C GLU A 125 13.77 -1.29 15.15
N ALA A 126 13.09 -1.78 16.21
CA ALA A 126 11.64 -1.63 16.36
C ALA A 126 11.17 -0.17 16.48
N ARG A 127 12.07 0.73 16.85
CA ARG A 127 11.79 2.17 16.98
C ARG A 127 12.00 2.92 15.68
N LYS A 128 12.89 2.43 14.81
CA LYS A 128 13.25 3.10 13.56
C LYS A 128 12.04 3.15 12.63
N ARG A 129 11.79 4.33 12.08
CA ARG A 129 10.65 4.62 11.19
C ARG A 129 11.01 4.31 9.76
N ALA A 130 10.07 3.75 9.01
CA ALA A 130 10.24 3.57 7.58
C ALA A 130 10.33 4.92 6.86
N ILE A 131 11.31 5.06 5.96
CA ILE A 131 11.41 6.24 5.10
C ILE A 131 10.24 6.22 4.10
N PRO A 132 9.49 7.33 3.94
CA PRO A 132 8.41 7.44 2.96
C PRO A 132 8.91 7.09 1.55
N ALA A 133 8.10 6.36 0.80
CA ALA A 133 8.46 5.90 -0.55
C ALA A 133 8.55 7.07 -1.56
N LEU A 134 7.74 8.12 -1.36
CA LEU A 134 7.69 9.32 -2.19
C LEU A 134 7.60 10.56 -1.29
N PRO A 135 8.70 10.98 -0.65
CA PRO A 135 8.71 12.20 0.15
C PRO A 135 8.60 13.42 -0.78
N LEU A 136 7.67 14.33 -0.49
CA LEU A 136 7.51 15.57 -1.22
C LEU A 136 8.25 16.73 -0.56
N LYS A 137 8.49 16.65 0.75
CA LYS A 137 9.15 17.69 1.52
C LYS A 137 10.33 17.11 2.29
N ILE A 138 11.52 17.60 1.99
CA ILE A 138 12.78 17.06 2.52
C ILE A 138 13.45 18.13 3.36
N GLY A 139 13.60 17.88 4.66
CA GLY A 139 14.41 18.71 5.53
C GLY A 139 15.89 18.34 5.43
N VAL A 140 16.78 19.33 5.38
CA VAL A 140 18.23 19.12 5.29
C VAL A 140 18.93 19.90 6.37
N VAL A 141 19.69 19.19 7.22
CA VAL A 141 20.58 19.77 8.23
C VAL A 141 22.01 19.59 7.76
N THR A 142 22.62 20.67 7.29
CA THR A 142 24.02 20.71 6.89
C THR A 142 24.55 22.14 6.88
N SER A 143 25.83 22.34 6.56
CA SER A 143 26.41 23.68 6.44
C SER A 143 25.74 24.50 5.34
N ARG A 144 25.52 25.80 5.56
CA ARG A 144 24.95 26.72 4.56
C ARG A 144 25.76 26.75 3.25
N THR A 145 27.08 26.68 3.37
CA THR A 145 28.04 26.76 2.27
C THR A 145 28.85 25.47 2.25
N GLY A 146 28.65 24.62 1.24
CA GLY A 146 29.41 23.37 1.10
C GLY A 146 28.97 22.56 -0.11
N ALA A 147 29.83 21.64 -0.54
CA ALA A 147 29.53 20.71 -1.64
C ALA A 147 28.31 19.82 -1.31
N VAL A 148 28.15 19.44 -0.04
CA VAL A 148 27.06 18.59 0.47
C VAL A 148 25.67 19.06 0.06
N ILE A 149 25.35 20.33 0.32
CA ILE A 149 24.03 20.86 0.00
C ILE A 149 23.82 20.97 -1.50
N GLN A 150 24.87 21.29 -2.26
CA GLN A 150 24.82 21.33 -3.73
C GLN A 150 24.64 19.93 -4.33
N ASP A 151 25.29 18.92 -3.76
CA ASP A 151 25.15 17.53 -4.16
C ASP A 151 23.73 17.01 -3.91
N ILE A 152 23.15 17.34 -2.75
CA ILE A 152 21.75 16.99 -2.42
C ILE A 152 20.79 17.71 -3.38
N ILE A 153 20.94 19.03 -3.55
CA ILE A 153 20.06 19.83 -4.42
C ILE A 153 20.14 19.33 -5.86
N SER A 154 21.34 19.21 -6.44
CA SER A 154 21.51 18.77 -7.83
C SER A 154 20.97 17.36 -8.09
N THR A 155 21.13 16.45 -7.12
CA THR A 155 20.57 15.10 -7.21
C THR A 155 19.04 15.13 -7.19
N LEU A 156 18.45 15.92 -6.29
CA LEU A 156 17.00 16.08 -6.18
C LEU A 156 16.41 16.81 -7.38
N GLU A 157 17.02 17.88 -7.88
CA GLU A 157 16.57 18.60 -9.08
C GLU A 157 16.53 17.69 -10.31
N ARG A 158 17.51 16.78 -10.44
CA ARG A 158 17.56 15.84 -11.55
C ARG A 158 16.53 14.71 -11.41
N ARG A 159 16.43 14.09 -10.24
CA ARG A 159 15.63 12.86 -10.03
C ARG A 159 14.19 13.16 -9.62
N SER A 160 14.00 14.11 -8.71
CA SER A 160 12.72 14.46 -8.09
C SER A 160 12.53 15.99 -7.96
N PRO A 161 12.45 16.74 -9.08
CA PRO A 161 12.29 18.20 -9.07
C PRO A 161 10.96 18.69 -8.48
N HIS A 162 10.06 17.77 -8.15
CA HIS A 162 8.79 18.04 -7.48
C HIS A 162 8.92 18.13 -5.95
N CYS A 163 10.07 17.75 -5.39
CA CYS A 163 10.32 17.84 -3.96
C CYS A 163 10.67 19.27 -3.53
N GLN A 164 10.14 19.70 -2.39
CA GLN A 164 10.49 20.93 -1.72
C GLN A 164 11.60 20.66 -0.69
N ILE A 165 12.62 21.51 -0.66
CA ILE A 165 13.77 21.36 0.25
C ILE A 165 13.69 22.42 1.35
N TYR A 166 13.69 21.99 2.61
CA TYR A 166 13.82 22.86 3.78
C TYR A 166 15.24 22.77 4.31
N LEU A 167 16.08 23.76 3.97
CA LEU A 167 17.44 23.84 4.50
C LEU A 167 17.44 24.54 5.85
N CYS A 168 17.85 23.82 6.91
CA CYS A 168 18.20 24.42 8.20
C CYS A 168 19.73 24.41 8.34
N PRO A 169 20.41 25.54 8.07
CA PRO A 169 21.86 25.57 8.10
C PRO A 169 22.38 25.44 9.53
N ALA A 170 23.27 24.47 9.75
CA ALA A 170 23.93 24.23 11.03
C ALA A 170 25.44 24.17 10.88
N THR A 171 26.16 24.54 11.94
CA THR A 171 27.59 24.24 12.05
C THR A 171 27.74 22.74 12.24
N VAL A 172 28.45 22.07 11.33
CA VAL A 172 28.61 20.60 11.30
C VAL A 172 29.98 20.11 11.77
N GLN A 173 30.83 21.02 12.25
CA GLN A 173 32.18 20.73 12.72
C GLN A 173 32.61 21.67 13.86
N GLY A 174 33.50 21.20 14.73
CA GLY A 174 33.97 21.95 15.90
C GLY A 174 33.05 21.83 17.12
N GLU A 175 33.44 22.48 18.22
CA GLU A 175 32.81 22.29 19.54
C GLU A 175 31.34 22.74 19.60
N ALA A 176 30.96 23.76 18.84
CA ALA A 176 29.58 24.27 18.80
C ALA A 176 28.63 23.45 17.90
N ALA A 177 29.16 22.47 17.16
CA ALA A 177 28.37 21.73 16.17
C ALA A 177 27.27 20.84 16.77
N PRO A 178 27.48 20.09 17.87
CA PRO A 178 26.43 19.26 18.45
C PRO A 178 25.14 20.02 18.80
N GLU A 179 25.28 21.19 19.43
CA GLU A 179 24.15 22.05 19.80
C GLU A 179 23.45 22.61 18.55
N ALA A 180 24.22 23.07 17.57
CA ALA A 180 23.69 23.59 16.31
C ALA A 180 22.90 22.52 15.53
N ILE A 181 23.42 21.29 15.44
CA ILE A 181 22.74 20.17 14.77
C ILE A 181 21.45 19.80 15.52
N ALA A 182 21.51 19.64 16.84
CA ALA A 182 20.33 19.31 17.65
C ALA A 182 19.23 20.39 17.53
N SER A 183 19.61 21.67 17.57
CA SER A 183 18.69 22.79 17.38
C SER A 183 18.09 22.82 15.96
N ALA A 184 18.88 22.50 14.94
CA ALA A 184 18.40 22.45 13.57
C ALA A 184 17.39 21.32 13.34
N ILE A 185 17.65 20.13 13.90
CA ILE A 185 16.69 19.02 13.91
C ILE A 185 15.39 19.44 14.61
N ALA A 186 15.49 20.04 15.80
CA ALA A 186 14.32 20.52 16.54
C ALA A 186 13.55 21.62 15.80
N THR A 187 14.23 22.46 15.01
CA THR A 187 13.58 23.48 14.19
C THR A 187 12.79 22.85 13.05
N LEU A 188 13.38 21.89 12.34
CA LEU A 188 12.72 21.16 11.24
C LEU A 188 11.56 20.29 11.72
N GLN A 189 11.54 19.89 12.98
CA GLN A 189 10.39 19.19 13.58
C GLN A 189 9.11 20.03 13.60
N ASN A 190 9.20 21.35 13.49
CA ASN A 190 8.05 22.25 13.41
C ASN A 190 7.59 22.53 11.96
N THR A 191 8.22 21.89 10.97
CA THR A 191 7.78 21.95 9.57
C THR A 191 6.97 20.71 9.21
N ASP A 192 6.45 20.68 7.99
CA ASP A 192 5.75 19.56 7.39
C ASP A 192 6.68 18.70 6.52
N ALA A 193 7.96 18.58 6.90
CA ALA A 193 8.90 17.70 6.22
C ALA A 193 8.51 16.23 6.40
N ASP A 194 8.58 15.46 5.32
CA ASP A 194 8.28 14.02 5.32
C ASP A 194 9.50 13.20 5.81
N VAL A 195 10.71 13.72 5.58
CA VAL A 195 11.98 13.09 5.93
C VAL A 195 13.05 14.15 6.16
N LEU A 196 13.97 13.90 7.09
CA LEU A 196 15.15 14.74 7.33
C LEU A 196 16.43 14.03 6.86
N ILE A 197 17.33 14.79 6.26
CA ILE A 197 18.70 14.36 5.96
C ILE A 197 19.63 15.16 6.86
N VAL A 198 20.36 14.48 7.73
CA VAL A 198 21.39 15.09 8.58
C VAL A 198 22.73 14.63 8.04
N GLY A 199 23.53 15.57 7.53
CA GLY A 199 24.71 15.17 6.78
C GLY A 199 25.83 16.19 6.76
N ARG A 200 27.03 15.66 6.54
CA ARG A 200 28.29 16.39 6.38
C ARG A 200 29.05 15.75 5.22
N GLY A 201 29.94 16.51 4.60
CA GLY A 201 30.89 15.96 3.62
C GLY A 201 32.04 15.25 4.32
N GLY A 202 33.00 14.77 3.53
CA GLY A 202 34.19 14.11 4.06
C GLY A 202 34.98 14.95 5.08
N GLY A 203 35.80 14.27 5.89
CA GLY A 203 36.60 14.89 6.94
C GLY A 203 37.44 13.86 7.69
N SER A 204 38.30 14.33 8.59
CA SER A 204 38.95 13.45 9.57
C SER A 204 37.96 12.90 10.60
N ILE A 205 38.37 11.96 11.45
CA ILE A 205 37.51 11.48 12.54
C ILE A 205 37.15 12.58 13.55
N GLU A 206 38.06 13.54 13.76
CA GLU A 206 37.88 14.71 14.63
C GLU A 206 36.76 15.61 14.10
N ASP A 207 36.70 15.69 12.78
CA ASP A 207 35.73 16.43 12.01
C ASP A 207 34.32 15.82 12.14
N LEU A 208 34.22 14.49 12.13
CA LEU A 208 32.96 13.76 12.31
C LEU A 208 32.52 13.68 13.79
N TRP A 209 33.37 14.11 14.72
CA TRP A 209 33.15 13.91 16.15
C TRP A 209 31.88 14.59 16.68
N ALA A 210 31.44 15.68 16.05
CA ALA A 210 30.19 16.34 16.40
C ALA A 210 28.95 15.40 16.37
N PHE A 211 29.00 14.37 15.53
CA PHE A 211 27.95 13.36 15.38
C PHE A 211 28.08 12.18 16.36
N ASN A 212 29.17 12.14 17.14
CA ASN A 212 29.39 11.24 18.28
C ASN A 212 29.02 11.94 19.61
N SER A 213 27.97 12.76 19.60
CA SER A 213 27.51 13.50 20.78
C SER A 213 26.19 12.92 21.33
N PRO A 214 26.03 12.81 22.66
CA PRO A 214 24.75 12.47 23.28
C PRO A 214 23.61 13.42 22.89
N LEU A 215 23.90 14.71 22.67
CA LEU A 215 22.89 15.71 22.30
C LEU A 215 22.31 15.43 20.92
N VAL A 216 23.17 15.13 19.94
CA VAL A 216 22.73 14.78 18.58
C VAL A 216 22.01 13.45 18.58
N ALA A 217 22.52 12.45 19.32
CA ALA A 217 21.84 11.17 19.50
C ALA A 217 20.43 11.36 20.08
N ASP A 218 20.26 12.18 21.13
CA ASP A 218 18.96 12.46 21.74
C ASP A 218 18.01 13.23 20.81
N ALA A 219 18.53 14.19 20.04
CA ALA A 219 17.74 14.91 19.04
C ALA A 219 17.21 13.97 17.94
N ILE A 220 18.04 13.04 17.45
CA ILE A 220 17.64 12.04 16.46
C ILE A 220 16.64 11.05 17.08
N TYR A 221 16.94 10.56 18.29
CA TYR A 221 16.09 9.66 19.06
C TYR A 221 14.67 10.22 19.20
N ARG A 222 14.54 11.49 19.58
CA ARG A 222 13.24 12.14 19.84
C ARG A 222 12.53 12.66 18.59
N SER A 223 13.16 12.59 17.43
CA SER A 223 12.55 13.03 16.18
C SER A 223 11.24 12.28 15.92
N GLN A 224 10.26 12.96 15.36
CA GLN A 224 8.98 12.40 14.89
C GLN A 224 9.02 12.16 13.39
N ILE A 225 9.77 12.99 12.68
CA ILE A 225 10.06 12.86 11.25
C ILE A 225 11.23 11.87 11.09
N PRO A 226 11.15 10.90 10.16
CA PRO A 226 12.23 9.94 9.95
C PRO A 226 13.52 10.66 9.50
N ILE A 227 14.65 10.24 10.06
CA ILE A 227 15.96 10.85 9.81
C ILE A 227 16.89 9.87 9.09
N ILE A 228 17.50 10.36 8.01
CA ILE A 228 18.60 9.71 7.30
C ILE A 228 19.90 10.37 7.73
N SER A 229 20.82 9.58 8.30
CA SER A 229 22.19 10.03 8.56
C SER A 229 23.04 9.88 7.30
N ALA A 230 23.75 10.94 6.92
CA ALA A 230 24.60 11.00 5.74
C ALA A 230 25.96 11.64 6.09
N VAL A 231 26.60 11.12 7.13
CA VAL A 231 27.78 11.72 7.78
C VAL A 231 29.08 10.99 7.46
N GLY A 232 29.08 9.66 7.54
CA GLY A 232 30.28 8.84 7.38
C GLY A 232 30.51 8.36 5.95
N HIS A 233 31.72 7.86 5.66
CA HIS A 233 32.00 7.06 4.46
C HIS A 233 31.73 5.56 4.73
N GLU A 234 31.95 4.68 3.76
CA GLU A 234 31.69 3.24 3.91
C GLU A 234 32.32 2.59 5.17
N THR A 235 33.45 3.10 5.67
CA THR A 235 34.19 2.53 6.82
C THR A 235 33.97 3.26 8.15
N ASP A 236 33.50 4.51 8.13
CA ASP A 236 33.46 5.37 9.31
C ASP A 236 32.01 5.48 9.83
N PHE A 237 31.75 4.86 10.98
CA PHE A 237 30.43 4.89 11.63
C PHE A 237 30.42 5.86 12.79
N THR A 238 29.38 6.69 12.85
CA THR A 238 29.12 7.61 13.96
C THR A 238 27.95 7.15 14.80
N ILE A 239 27.81 7.68 16.03
CA ILE A 239 26.64 7.42 16.88
C ILE A 239 25.35 7.85 16.18
N ALA A 240 25.36 9.01 15.50
CA ALA A 240 24.22 9.47 14.70
C ALA A 240 23.76 8.42 13.67
N ASP A 241 24.69 7.69 13.03
CA ASP A 241 24.35 6.63 12.08
C ASP A 241 23.63 5.43 12.72
N PHE A 242 23.95 5.12 13.98
CA PHE A 242 23.29 4.02 14.70
C PHE A 242 21.90 4.41 15.22
N VAL A 243 21.71 5.67 15.62
CA VAL A 243 20.43 6.18 16.15
C VAL A 243 19.45 6.53 15.04
N ALA A 244 19.93 6.98 13.88
CA ALA A 244 19.09 7.35 12.75
C ALA A 244 18.23 6.19 12.25
N ASP A 245 17.09 6.54 11.65
CA ASP A 245 16.15 5.55 11.09
C ASP A 245 16.76 4.83 9.89
N LEU A 246 17.61 5.53 9.13
CA LEU A 246 18.37 4.93 8.05
C LEU A 246 19.75 5.60 7.90
N ARG A 247 20.76 4.81 7.57
CA ARG A 247 22.09 5.30 7.22
C ARG A 247 22.27 5.35 5.71
N ALA A 248 22.84 6.45 5.22
CA ALA A 248 23.36 6.60 3.87
C ALA A 248 24.87 6.78 3.92
N ALA A 249 25.60 6.15 2.98
CA ALA A 249 27.06 6.22 2.92
C ALA A 249 27.59 7.57 2.44
N THR A 250 26.76 8.40 1.82
CA THR A 250 27.10 9.75 1.36
C THR A 250 25.84 10.63 1.33
N PRO A 251 26.00 11.97 1.33
CA PRO A 251 24.89 12.90 1.08
C PRO A 251 24.18 12.64 -0.25
N THR A 252 24.92 12.28 -1.31
CA THR A 252 24.33 11.88 -2.59
C THR A 252 23.49 10.62 -2.48
N ALA A 253 23.97 9.59 -1.78
CA ALA A 253 23.21 8.37 -1.54
C ALA A 253 21.94 8.65 -0.72
N ALA A 254 22.01 9.58 0.26
CA ALA A 254 20.83 10.01 0.99
C ALA A 254 19.79 10.66 0.06
N ALA A 255 20.24 11.54 -0.84
CA ALA A 255 19.39 12.15 -1.86
C ALA A 255 18.79 11.10 -2.83
N GLU A 256 19.54 10.08 -3.22
CA GLU A 256 19.04 8.96 -4.05
C GLU A 256 17.99 8.11 -3.31
N ILE A 257 18.19 7.87 -2.01
CA ILE A 257 17.23 7.12 -1.18
C ILE A 257 15.88 7.84 -1.09
N VAL A 258 15.88 9.16 -0.97
CA VAL A 258 14.62 9.94 -0.94
C VAL A 258 14.06 10.19 -2.34
N SER A 259 14.86 10.03 -3.40
CA SER A 259 14.47 10.16 -4.82
C SER A 259 14.47 8.81 -5.57
N ARG A 260 13.99 7.75 -4.91
CA ARG A 260 13.89 6.39 -5.49
C ARG A 260 13.11 6.36 -6.79
N TYR A 261 12.00 7.10 -6.84
CA TYR A 261 11.15 7.19 -8.02
C TYR A 261 11.47 8.46 -8.79
N GLU A 262 12.13 8.28 -9.93
CA GLU A 262 12.40 9.40 -10.84
C GLU A 262 11.12 9.93 -11.46
N ARG A 263 11.11 11.22 -11.77
CA ARG A 263 9.99 11.89 -12.45
C ARG A 263 9.53 11.13 -13.70
N GLU A 264 10.46 10.65 -14.53
CA GLU A 264 10.13 9.94 -15.76
C GLU A 264 9.41 8.61 -15.49
N THR A 265 9.82 7.89 -14.45
CA THR A 265 9.16 6.65 -14.02
C THR A 265 7.73 6.93 -13.55
N LEU A 266 7.53 7.99 -12.76
CA LEU A 266 6.20 8.39 -12.30
C LEU A 266 5.29 8.80 -13.47
N LEU A 267 5.81 9.60 -14.41
CA LEU A 267 5.07 10.01 -15.61
C LEU A 267 4.71 8.82 -16.50
N HIS A 268 5.65 7.88 -16.68
CA HIS A 268 5.38 6.65 -17.40
C HIS A 268 4.25 5.85 -16.75
N GLN A 269 4.27 5.71 -15.42
CA GLN A 269 3.23 4.99 -14.68
C GLN A 269 1.85 5.65 -14.82
N VAL A 270 1.78 6.99 -14.80
CA VAL A 270 0.55 7.75 -15.06
C VAL A 270 0.01 7.47 -16.46
N ASN A 271 0.87 7.51 -17.49
CA ASN A 271 0.46 7.22 -18.87
C ASN A 271 -0.03 5.78 -19.04
N VAL A 272 0.58 4.81 -18.34
CA VAL A 272 0.13 3.41 -18.34
C VAL A 272 -1.27 3.31 -17.73
N TRP A 273 -1.50 3.96 -16.58
CA TRP A 273 -2.83 3.97 -15.94
C TRP A 273 -3.88 4.67 -16.80
N GLU A 274 -3.55 5.79 -17.43
CA GLU A 274 -4.44 6.48 -18.37
C GLU A 274 -4.82 5.58 -19.55
N SER A 275 -3.85 4.88 -20.15
CA SER A 275 -4.10 3.95 -21.24
C SER A 275 -5.00 2.79 -20.81
N GLN A 276 -4.75 2.22 -19.63
CA GLN A 276 -5.57 1.13 -19.07
C GLN A 276 -7.00 1.59 -18.79
N LEU A 277 -7.17 2.76 -18.17
CA LEU A 277 -8.48 3.34 -17.88
C LEU A 277 -9.25 3.62 -19.17
N THR A 278 -8.59 4.20 -20.17
CA THR A 278 -9.20 4.47 -21.49
C THR A 278 -9.69 3.17 -22.14
N LYS A 279 -8.87 2.12 -22.15
CA LYS A 279 -9.25 0.81 -22.70
C LYS A 279 -10.42 0.19 -21.93
N ALA A 280 -10.42 0.27 -20.60
CA ALA A 280 -11.50 -0.27 -19.77
C ALA A 280 -12.83 0.45 -20.03
N VAL A 281 -12.81 1.79 -20.15
CA VAL A 281 -13.99 2.60 -20.49
C VAL A 281 -14.50 2.25 -21.88
N GLN A 282 -13.63 2.16 -22.89
CA GLN A 282 -14.00 1.79 -24.26
C GLN A 282 -14.61 0.38 -24.33
N ALA A 283 -14.02 -0.58 -23.63
CA ALA A 283 -14.53 -1.95 -23.57
C ALA A 283 -15.93 -2.01 -22.93
N ASN A 284 -16.15 -1.26 -21.84
CA ASN A 284 -17.46 -1.15 -21.21
C ASN A 284 -18.50 -0.53 -22.13
N ILE A 285 -18.16 0.58 -22.81
CA ILE A 285 -19.05 1.23 -23.78
C ILE A 285 -19.43 0.25 -24.89
N LEU A 286 -18.46 -0.47 -25.46
CA LEU A 286 -18.71 -1.47 -26.50
C LEU A 286 -19.62 -2.60 -26.00
N ALA A 287 -19.38 -3.11 -24.78
CA ALA A 287 -20.22 -4.15 -24.17
C ALA A 287 -21.67 -3.68 -23.98
N TYR A 288 -21.88 -2.42 -23.53
CA TYR A 288 -23.22 -1.85 -23.43
C TYR A 288 -23.89 -1.68 -24.79
N HIS A 289 -23.17 -1.20 -25.81
CA HIS A 289 -23.71 -1.14 -27.17
C HIS A 289 -24.11 -2.52 -27.70
N GLN A 290 -23.27 -3.53 -27.51
CA GLN A 290 -23.59 -4.91 -27.90
C GLN A 290 -24.81 -5.44 -27.17
N ARG A 291 -24.94 -5.17 -25.85
CA ARG A 291 -26.10 -5.58 -25.06
C ARG A 291 -27.39 -4.90 -25.52
N ILE A 292 -27.35 -3.60 -25.78
CA ILE A 292 -28.49 -2.85 -26.34
C ILE A 292 -28.88 -3.41 -27.70
N ASN A 293 -27.90 -3.62 -28.59
CA ASN A 293 -28.16 -4.19 -29.92
C ASN A 293 -28.74 -5.60 -29.83
N ALA A 294 -28.27 -6.44 -28.91
CA ALA A 294 -28.82 -7.78 -28.68
C ALA A 294 -30.26 -7.72 -28.17
N LEU A 295 -30.60 -6.78 -27.28
CA LEU A 295 -31.97 -6.57 -26.80
C LEU A 295 -32.89 -6.08 -27.94
N ILE A 296 -32.44 -5.11 -28.74
CA ILE A 296 -33.20 -4.60 -29.89
C ILE A 296 -33.42 -5.70 -30.94
N ARG A 297 -32.39 -6.51 -31.22
CA ARG A 297 -32.47 -7.63 -32.18
C ARG A 297 -33.09 -8.89 -31.60
N SER A 298 -33.46 -8.90 -30.32
CA SER A 298 -34.11 -10.05 -29.71
C SER A 298 -35.45 -10.28 -30.41
N SER A 299 -35.73 -11.55 -30.73
CA SER A 299 -36.98 -11.96 -31.36
C SER A 299 -38.20 -11.57 -30.52
N THR A 300 -38.02 -11.43 -29.21
CA THR A 300 -39.04 -10.92 -28.28
C THR A 300 -39.43 -9.48 -28.56
N PHE A 301 -38.47 -8.60 -28.86
CA PHE A 301 -38.75 -7.19 -29.13
C PHE A 301 -39.26 -6.98 -30.56
N GLN A 302 -38.68 -7.69 -31.54
CA GLN A 302 -39.09 -7.61 -32.94
C GLN A 302 -40.51 -8.18 -33.16
N ASN A 303 -40.83 -9.30 -32.51
CA ASN A 303 -42.13 -9.95 -32.67
C ASN A 303 -43.15 -9.51 -31.61
N LEU A 304 -42.86 -8.46 -30.82
CA LEU A 304 -43.79 -7.96 -29.80
C LEU A 304 -45.09 -7.49 -30.45
N SER A 305 -44.98 -6.73 -31.55
CA SER A 305 -46.13 -6.24 -32.32
C SER A 305 -46.96 -7.39 -32.90
N ASP A 306 -46.31 -8.44 -33.42
CA ASP A 306 -46.99 -9.61 -33.96
C ASP A 306 -47.64 -10.46 -32.87
N ARG A 307 -46.99 -10.61 -31.70
CA ARG A 307 -47.58 -11.27 -30.53
C ARG A 307 -48.78 -10.50 -30.01
N LEU A 308 -48.71 -9.17 -29.89
CA LEU A 308 -49.84 -8.32 -29.51
C LEU A 308 -51.00 -8.45 -30.50
N ARG A 309 -50.70 -8.47 -31.80
CA ARG A 309 -51.71 -8.68 -32.85
C ARG A 309 -52.33 -10.07 -32.77
N SER A 310 -51.53 -11.12 -32.49
CA SER A 310 -52.04 -12.48 -32.28
C SER A 310 -52.94 -12.57 -31.05
N TYR A 311 -52.58 -11.91 -29.94
CA TYR A 311 -53.44 -11.85 -28.75
C TYR A 311 -54.72 -11.08 -28.99
N ALA A 312 -54.68 -9.95 -29.71
CA ALA A 312 -55.88 -9.22 -30.12
C ALA A 312 -56.82 -10.12 -30.94
N GLN A 313 -56.28 -10.84 -31.94
CA GLN A 313 -57.07 -11.79 -32.74
C GLN A 313 -57.66 -12.93 -31.90
N GLN A 314 -56.93 -13.42 -30.89
CA GLN A 314 -57.44 -14.44 -29.96
C GLN A 314 -58.60 -13.92 -29.12
N ILE A 315 -58.53 -12.66 -28.66
CA ILE A 315 -59.61 -12.00 -27.93
C ILE A 315 -60.85 -11.88 -28.83
N ASP A 316 -60.70 -11.38 -30.06
CA ASP A 316 -61.80 -11.24 -31.03
C ASP A 316 -62.47 -12.60 -31.31
N ASN A 317 -61.66 -13.65 -31.47
CA ASN A 317 -62.16 -15.01 -31.68
C ASN A 317 -62.92 -15.53 -30.45
N CYS A 318 -62.40 -15.31 -29.24
CA CYS A 318 -63.08 -15.70 -28.00
C CYS A 318 -64.40 -14.94 -27.83
N GLU A 319 -64.44 -13.65 -28.13
CA GLU A 319 -65.65 -12.84 -28.09
C GLU A 319 -66.70 -13.35 -29.08
N SER A 320 -66.30 -13.63 -30.32
CA SER A 320 -67.19 -14.20 -31.33
C SER A 320 -67.75 -15.57 -30.91
N GLN A 321 -66.90 -16.43 -30.34
CA GLN A 321 -67.32 -17.74 -29.84
C GLN A 321 -68.28 -17.62 -28.65
N MET A 322 -68.00 -16.72 -27.71
CA MET A 322 -68.87 -16.43 -26.57
C MET A 322 -70.24 -15.95 -27.06
N HIS A 323 -70.28 -15.00 -27.99
CA HIS A 323 -71.52 -14.46 -28.53
C HIS A 323 -72.36 -15.55 -29.23
N LYS A 324 -71.73 -16.38 -30.07
CA LYS A 324 -72.39 -17.53 -30.71
C LYS A 324 -72.92 -18.55 -29.70
N SER A 325 -72.14 -18.84 -28.65
CA SER A 325 -72.54 -19.78 -27.61
C SER A 325 -73.73 -19.26 -26.81
N LEU A 326 -73.72 -17.97 -26.46
CA LEU A 326 -74.80 -17.28 -25.75
C LEU A 326 -76.09 -17.28 -26.56
N LEU A 327 -76.05 -16.89 -27.84
CA LEU A 327 -77.21 -16.96 -28.74
C LEU A 327 -77.75 -18.38 -28.88
N ARG A 328 -76.88 -19.38 -29.00
CA ARG A 328 -77.29 -20.79 -29.06
C ARG A 328 -77.96 -21.24 -27.76
N HIS A 329 -77.46 -20.80 -26.61
CA HIS A 329 -78.05 -21.13 -25.31
C HIS A 329 -79.43 -20.49 -25.15
N LEU A 330 -79.57 -19.21 -25.50
CA LEU A 330 -80.85 -18.50 -25.51
C LEU A 330 -81.87 -19.16 -26.44
N ARG A 331 -81.47 -19.53 -27.67
CA ARG A 331 -82.36 -20.25 -28.61
C ARG A 331 -82.82 -21.60 -28.07
N ARG A 332 -81.93 -22.36 -27.41
CA ARG A 332 -82.28 -23.64 -26.79
C ARG A 332 -83.24 -23.45 -25.62
N ALA A 333 -83.00 -22.45 -24.78
CA ALA A 333 -83.88 -22.11 -23.67
C ALA A 333 -85.27 -21.70 -24.18
N ASN A 334 -85.35 -20.87 -25.23
CA ASN A 334 -86.62 -20.46 -25.83
C ASN A 334 -87.35 -21.64 -26.45
N ALA A 335 -86.66 -22.48 -27.22
CA ALA A 335 -87.25 -23.69 -27.80
C ALA A 335 -87.76 -24.65 -26.72
N LYS A 336 -87.07 -24.74 -25.58
CA LYS A 336 -87.53 -25.55 -24.44
C LYS A 336 -88.78 -24.95 -23.81
N LEU A 337 -88.82 -23.63 -23.61
CA LEU A 337 -90.02 -22.91 -23.13
C LEU A 337 -91.20 -23.13 -24.07
N ASP A 338 -91.02 -22.94 -25.38
CA ASP A 338 -92.04 -23.14 -26.41
C ASP A 338 -92.56 -24.58 -26.39
N SER A 339 -91.67 -25.56 -26.32
CA SER A 339 -92.03 -26.98 -26.20
C SER A 339 -92.82 -27.28 -24.93
N THR A 340 -92.39 -26.78 -23.77
CA THR A 340 -93.12 -26.98 -22.51
C THR A 340 -94.49 -26.30 -22.52
N ASN A 341 -94.60 -25.12 -23.14
CA ASN A 341 -95.85 -24.40 -23.29
C ASN A 341 -96.81 -25.14 -24.24
N ALA A 342 -96.31 -25.68 -25.35
CA ALA A 342 -97.08 -26.54 -26.23
C ALA A 342 -97.57 -27.81 -25.50
N HIS A 343 -96.73 -28.43 -24.67
CA HIS A 343 -97.11 -29.58 -23.87
C HIS A 343 -98.20 -29.26 -22.85
N LEU A 344 -98.07 -28.14 -22.13
CA LEU A 344 -99.11 -27.62 -21.22
C LEU A 344 -100.43 -27.37 -21.93
N ARG A 345 -100.40 -26.77 -23.13
CA ARG A 345 -101.62 -26.55 -23.94
C ARG A 345 -102.27 -27.87 -24.40
N SER A 346 -101.47 -28.88 -24.72
CA SER A 346 -101.98 -30.19 -25.15
C SER A 346 -102.66 -30.96 -24.02
N LEU A 347 -102.17 -30.82 -22.78
CA LEU A 347 -102.73 -31.43 -21.57
C LEU A 347 -103.84 -30.60 -20.92
N HIS A 348 -104.19 -29.45 -21.50
CA HIS A 348 -105.19 -28.57 -20.93
C HIS A 348 -106.59 -29.23 -20.98
N PRO A 349 -107.28 -29.44 -19.84
CA PRO A 349 -108.50 -30.27 -19.75
C PRO A 349 -109.66 -29.79 -20.63
N LEU A 350 -109.70 -28.49 -20.96
CA LEU A 350 -110.76 -27.89 -21.78
C LEU A 350 -110.40 -27.86 -23.28
N SER A 351 -109.21 -28.29 -23.69
CA SER A 351 -108.78 -28.30 -25.10
C SER A 351 -109.65 -29.16 -26.02
N PRO A 352 -110.15 -30.35 -25.61
CA PRO A 352 -111.11 -31.12 -26.41
C PRO A 352 -112.43 -30.37 -26.64
N LEU A 353 -112.94 -29.65 -25.63
CA LEU A 353 -114.17 -28.85 -25.77
C LEU A 353 -114.03 -27.72 -26.79
N GLN A 354 -112.83 -27.14 -26.92
CA GLN A 354 -112.56 -26.12 -27.93
C GLN A 354 -112.49 -26.69 -29.36
N ARG A 355 -112.18 -27.98 -29.51
CA ARG A 355 -112.12 -28.67 -30.80
C ARG A 355 -113.49 -29.23 -31.25
N GLY A 356 -114.56 -28.94 -30.51
CA GLY A 356 -115.93 -29.36 -30.85
C GLY A 356 -116.36 -30.70 -30.24
N PHE A 357 -115.50 -31.33 -29.44
CA PHE A 357 -115.88 -32.50 -28.64
C PHE A 357 -116.78 -32.08 -27.47
N ALA A 358 -117.60 -32.99 -26.99
CA ALA A 358 -118.45 -32.79 -25.83
C ALA A 358 -118.05 -33.76 -24.72
N LEU A 359 -118.15 -33.32 -23.47
CA LEU A 359 -118.04 -34.19 -22.30
C LEU A 359 -119.41 -34.79 -22.02
N LEU A 360 -119.48 -36.11 -21.86
CA LEU A 360 -120.71 -36.80 -21.48
C LEU A 360 -120.72 -36.94 -19.96
N LYS A 361 -121.82 -36.56 -19.31
CA LYS A 361 -121.99 -36.58 -17.86
C LYS A 361 -123.30 -37.28 -17.51
N SER A 362 -123.29 -38.24 -16.59
CA SER A 362 -124.51 -38.82 -16.01
C SER A 362 -124.57 -38.47 -14.52
N GLY A 363 -125.61 -37.76 -14.09
CA GLY A 363 -125.65 -37.17 -12.74
C GLY A 363 -124.50 -36.18 -12.51
N ASP A 364 -123.68 -36.43 -11.49
CA ASP A 364 -122.50 -35.61 -11.16
C ASP A 364 -121.17 -36.17 -11.71
N ARG A 365 -121.17 -37.32 -12.41
CA ARG A 365 -119.97 -38.02 -12.88
C ARG A 365 -119.77 -37.88 -14.40
N ILE A 366 -118.55 -37.56 -14.81
CA ILE A 366 -118.13 -37.56 -16.23
C ILE A 366 -117.91 -39.01 -16.66
N LEU A 367 -118.52 -39.40 -17.78
CA LEU A 367 -118.41 -40.73 -18.36
C LEU A 367 -117.08 -40.86 -19.12
N SER A 368 -116.41 -41.98 -18.91
CA SER A 368 -115.16 -42.29 -19.63
C SER A 368 -115.45 -42.95 -20.99
N ALA A 369 -114.52 -42.85 -21.93
CA ALA A 369 -114.71 -43.35 -23.30
C ALA A 369 -115.03 -44.86 -23.36
N ASP A 370 -114.60 -45.62 -22.35
CA ASP A 370 -114.77 -47.07 -22.29
C ASP A 370 -116.10 -47.50 -21.62
N GLU A 371 -116.88 -46.56 -21.07
CA GLU A 371 -118.17 -46.87 -20.46
C GLU A 371 -119.28 -46.93 -21.52
N SER A 372 -119.93 -48.09 -21.64
CA SER A 372 -121.04 -48.24 -22.58
C SER A 372 -122.23 -47.36 -22.20
N LEU A 373 -122.72 -46.60 -23.17
CA LEU A 373 -123.87 -45.70 -23.03
C LEU A 373 -125.19 -46.45 -22.80
N THR A 374 -125.24 -47.76 -23.00
CA THR A 374 -126.44 -48.62 -22.80
C THR A 374 -126.95 -48.64 -21.36
N ASN A 375 -126.09 -48.32 -20.38
CA ASN A 375 -126.43 -48.38 -18.96
C ASN A 375 -127.13 -47.12 -18.42
N PHE A 376 -127.37 -46.10 -19.27
CA PHE A 376 -127.91 -44.81 -18.85
C PHE A 376 -129.16 -44.47 -19.66
N SER A 377 -130.24 -44.01 -19.00
CA SER A 377 -131.47 -43.56 -19.67
C SER A 377 -131.39 -42.10 -20.13
N GLN A 378 -130.65 -41.26 -19.40
CA GLN A 378 -130.37 -39.87 -19.72
C GLN A 378 -128.90 -39.52 -19.46
N ILE A 379 -128.33 -38.73 -20.37
CA ILE A 379 -126.98 -38.16 -20.26
C ILE A 379 -127.00 -36.67 -20.57
N ASN A 380 -126.12 -35.91 -19.91
CA ASN A 380 -125.86 -34.52 -20.20
C ASN A 380 -124.64 -34.40 -21.10
N ILE A 381 -124.82 -33.74 -22.24
CA ILE A 381 -123.78 -33.39 -23.20
C ILE A 381 -123.32 -31.98 -22.87
N ILE A 382 -122.10 -31.86 -22.33
CA ILE A 382 -121.48 -30.58 -21.99
C ILE A 382 -120.57 -30.16 -23.13
N ARG A 383 -120.92 -29.07 -23.81
CA ARG A 383 -120.08 -28.38 -24.79
C ARG A 383 -119.49 -27.11 -24.19
N LYS A 384 -118.55 -26.48 -24.91
CA LYS A 384 -117.87 -25.25 -24.46
C LYS A 384 -118.84 -24.15 -23.99
N SER A 385 -120.01 -24.04 -24.61
CA SER A 385 -120.91 -22.90 -24.44
C SER A 385 -122.32 -23.30 -24.00
N GLU A 386 -122.65 -24.59 -23.95
CA GLU A 386 -124.01 -25.08 -23.77
C GLU A 386 -124.02 -26.49 -23.15
N ILE A 387 -125.10 -26.82 -22.46
CA ILE A 387 -125.35 -28.14 -21.88
C ILE A 387 -126.70 -28.62 -22.42
N ALA A 388 -126.71 -29.80 -23.04
CA ALA A 388 -127.93 -30.42 -23.56
C ALA A 388 -128.18 -31.76 -22.86
N THR A 389 -129.42 -32.04 -22.49
CA THR A 389 -129.86 -33.34 -21.99
C THR A 389 -130.29 -34.23 -23.16
N ALA A 390 -129.70 -35.42 -23.29
CA ALA A 390 -130.04 -36.41 -24.31
C ALA A 390 -130.55 -37.70 -23.66
N THR A 391 -131.61 -38.26 -24.23
CA THR A 391 -132.12 -39.61 -23.91
C THR A 391 -131.50 -40.63 -24.86
N ILE A 392 -131.19 -41.82 -24.35
CA ILE A 392 -130.52 -42.87 -25.13
C ILE A 392 -131.55 -43.90 -25.54
N ASP A 393 -132.01 -43.80 -26.79
CA ASP A 393 -133.06 -44.71 -27.30
C ASP A 393 -132.48 -45.97 -27.95
N HIS A 394 -131.30 -45.85 -28.58
CA HIS A 394 -130.64 -46.97 -29.24
C HIS A 394 -129.12 -46.76 -29.23
N VAL A 395 -128.35 -47.80 -28.88
CA VAL A 395 -126.88 -47.79 -28.94
C VAL A 395 -126.43 -48.89 -29.88
N THR A 396 -125.87 -48.49 -31.03
CA THR A 396 -125.17 -49.41 -31.92
C THR A 396 -123.68 -49.41 -31.57
N PRO A 397 -123.08 -50.57 -31.29
CA PRO A 397 -121.63 -50.65 -31.17
C PRO A 397 -121.01 -50.25 -32.51
N ASN A 398 -119.99 -49.40 -32.43
CA ASN A 398 -119.31 -48.81 -33.58
C ASN A 398 -118.08 -49.63 -33.96
#